data_AF-A0A4Z0W4G5-F1
#
_entry.id   AF-A0A4Z0W4G5-F1
#
_cell.length_a   1.000
_cell.length_b   1.000
_cell.length_c   1.000
_cell.angle_alpha   90.00
_cell.angle_beta   90.00
_cell.angle_gamma   90.00
#
_symmetry.space_group_name_H-M   'P 1'
#
loop_
_entity.id
_entity.type
_entity.pdbx_description
1 polymer ?
#
loop_
_entity_poly.entity_id
_entity_poly.type
_entity_poly.pdbx_seq_one_letter_code
_entity_poly.pdbx_strand_id
1 'polypeptide(L)'
;MKYQALSPRYAVAPQIEPQDVTTIKSDGFSIVICNRPDGEVDGQPSADSIRAACEEAGLTFEFCPMTGPNADPADVARLRELLQGESKIFAYCRTGNRSSVFYQLAQE
;
A
#
# COMPACT_ATOMS: atom_id res chain seq x y z
N MET A 1 -14.01 0.59 -4.16
CA MET A 1 -13.57 1.65 -3.24
C MET A 1 -13.09 2.88 -4.02
N LYS A 2 -12.72 4.00 -3.38
CA LYS A 2 -12.08 5.16 -4.06
C LYS A 2 -10.56 5.13 -3.86
N TYR A 3 -9.79 5.23 -4.94
CA TYR A 3 -8.34 5.40 -4.95
C TYR A 3 -7.94 6.43 -6.01
N GLN A 4 -6.72 6.96 -5.90
CA GLN A 4 -6.12 7.86 -6.88
C GLN A 4 -4.95 7.16 -7.56
N ALA A 5 -4.98 7.04 -8.89
CA ALA A 5 -3.82 6.59 -9.66
C ALA A 5 -2.78 7.72 -9.76
N LEU A 6 -1.54 7.44 -9.35
CA LEU A 6 -0.39 8.34 -9.55
C LEU A 6 0.40 7.98 -10.82
N SER A 7 0.30 6.73 -11.26
CA SER A 7 0.82 6.23 -12.53
C SER A 7 -0.06 5.09 -13.05
N PRO A 8 0.15 4.57 -14.28
CA PRO A 8 -0.58 3.40 -14.77
C PRO A 8 -0.46 2.16 -13.88
N ARG A 9 0.61 2.07 -13.07
CA ARG A 9 0.92 0.91 -12.23
C ARG A 9 0.99 1.19 -10.73
N TYR A 10 0.70 2.42 -10.29
CA TYR A 10 0.74 2.77 -8.87
C TYR A 10 -0.46 3.63 -8.48
N ALA A 11 -1.21 3.19 -7.49
CA ALA A 11 -2.35 3.90 -6.94
C ALA A 11 -2.25 4.05 -5.42
N VAL A 12 -2.86 5.12 -4.91
CA VAL A 12 -2.91 5.44 -3.48
C VAL A 12 -4.35 5.53 -2.97
N ALA A 13 -4.56 5.15 -1.71
CA ALA A 13 -5.87 5.21 -1.07
C ALA A 13 -5.80 5.61 0.41
N PRO A 14 -6.90 6.11 1.00
CA PRO A 14 -7.07 6.15 2.45
C PRO A 14 -7.16 4.73 3.03
N GLN A 15 -7.38 4.64 4.34
CA GLN A 15 -7.49 3.36 5.04
C GLN A 15 -8.49 2.43 4.33
N ILE A 16 -8.10 1.16 4.22
CA ILE A 16 -8.89 0.10 3.61
C ILE A 16 -9.33 -0.89 4.68
N GLU A 17 -10.35 -1.66 4.36
CA GLU A 17 -10.81 -2.79 5.16
C GLU A 17 -10.43 -4.12 4.49
N PRO A 18 -10.35 -5.25 5.23
CA PRO A 18 -10.07 -6.56 4.64
C PRO A 18 -11.00 -6.92 3.48
N GLN A 19 -12.28 -6.55 3.53
CA GLN A 19 -13.23 -6.79 2.44
C GLN A 19 -12.94 -6.01 1.14
N ASP A 20 -12.15 -4.93 1.20
CA ASP A 20 -11.80 -4.16 0.00
C ASP A 20 -10.80 -4.91 -0.88
N VAL A 21 -10.05 -5.88 -0.31
CA VAL A 21 -9.00 -6.63 -1.00
C VAL A 21 -9.51 -7.34 -2.25
N THR A 22 -10.73 -7.88 -2.22
CA THR A 22 -11.33 -8.51 -3.40
C THR A 22 -11.51 -7.50 -4.54
N THR A 23 -11.92 -6.26 -4.22
CA THR A 23 -12.05 -5.19 -5.22
C THR A 23 -10.68 -4.78 -5.75
N ILE A 24 -9.68 -4.64 -4.87
CA ILE A 24 -8.30 -4.33 -5.26
C ILE A 24 -7.77 -5.36 -6.26
N LYS A 25 -7.99 -6.66 -6.02
CA LYS A 25 -7.63 -7.71 -6.97
C LYS A 25 -8.38 -7.58 -8.29
N SER A 26 -9.70 -7.37 -8.24
CA SER A 26 -10.53 -7.22 -9.44
C SER A 26 -10.13 -6.01 -10.31
N ASP A 27 -9.60 -4.95 -9.71
CA ASP A 27 -9.09 -3.76 -10.41
C ASP A 27 -7.69 -3.97 -11.03
N GLY A 28 -7.15 -5.19 -10.92
CA GLY A 28 -5.92 -5.64 -11.56
C GLY A 28 -4.65 -5.33 -10.75
N PHE A 29 -4.78 -5.02 -9.46
CA PHE A 29 -3.62 -4.91 -8.58
C PHE A 29 -3.14 -6.30 -8.13
N SER A 30 -1.82 -6.43 -8.01
CA SER A 30 -1.16 -7.68 -7.60
C SER A 30 -0.34 -7.52 -6.31
N ILE A 31 -0.02 -6.27 -5.93
CA ILE A 31 0.75 -5.94 -4.73
C ILE A 31 -0.02 -4.88 -3.93
N VAL A 32 -0.14 -5.10 -2.62
CA VAL A 32 -0.68 -4.14 -1.66
C VAL A 32 0.42 -3.69 -0.71
N ILE A 33 0.56 -2.38 -0.51
CA ILE A 33 1.54 -1.78 0.41
C ILE A 33 0.82 -1.00 1.50
N CYS A 34 1.13 -1.31 2.76
CA CYS A 34 0.67 -0.53 3.90
C CYS A 34 1.76 0.45 4.36
N ASN A 35 1.49 1.76 4.25
CA ASN A 35 2.37 2.81 4.77
C ASN A 35 1.88 3.40 6.10
N ARG A 36 1.01 2.67 6.81
CA ARG A 36 0.44 3.09 8.09
C ARG A 36 0.86 2.14 9.20
N PRO A 37 1.49 2.61 10.28
CA PRO A 37 1.73 1.78 11.46
C PRO A 37 0.40 1.41 12.12
N ASP A 38 0.36 0.24 12.75
CA ASP A 38 -0.80 -0.19 13.51
C ASP A 38 -0.99 0.64 14.78
N GLY A 39 -2.25 0.77 15.21
CA GLY A 39 -2.61 1.46 16.44
C GLY A 39 -2.54 3.00 16.39
N GLU A 40 -2.62 3.64 15.21
CA GLU A 40 -2.71 5.11 15.17
C GLU A 40 -4.05 5.65 15.69
N VAL A 41 -5.13 4.88 15.54
CA VAL A 41 -6.48 5.23 16.02
C VAL A 41 -7.25 3.98 16.46
N ASP A 42 -8.18 4.16 17.39
CA ASP A 42 -9.11 3.09 17.79
C ASP A 42 -9.97 2.64 16.61
N GLY A 43 -10.15 1.32 16.49
CA GLY A 43 -10.91 0.72 15.39
C GLY A 43 -10.16 0.66 14.06
N GLN A 44 -8.87 1.03 14.01
CA GLN A 44 -8.03 0.81 12.83
C GLN A 44 -7.92 -0.71 12.54
N PRO A 45 -8.21 -1.15 11.30
CA PRO A 45 -7.87 -2.50 10.86
C PRO A 45 -6.37 -2.74 10.98
N SER A 46 -5.96 -3.86 11.58
CA SER A 46 -4.55 -4.19 11.68
C SER A 46 -3.97 -4.52 10.30
N ALA A 47 -2.70 -4.20 10.10
CA ALA A 47 -1.98 -4.59 8.88
C ALA A 47 -2.04 -6.11 8.67
N ASP A 48 -2.00 -6.90 9.74
CA ASP A 48 -2.11 -8.36 9.67
C ASP A 48 -3.49 -8.83 9.19
N SER A 49 -4.58 -8.16 9.56
CA SER A 49 -5.92 -8.51 9.05
C SER A 49 -6.04 -8.29 7.54
N ILE A 50 -5.40 -7.23 7.04
CA ILE A 50 -5.38 -6.89 5.62
C ILE A 50 -4.41 -7.83 4.88
N ARG A 51 -3.26 -8.15 5.48
CA ARG A 51 -2.30 -9.14 4.97
C ARG A 51 -2.97 -10.49 4.75
N ALA A 52 -3.70 -11.01 5.74
CA ALA A 52 -4.40 -12.28 5.64
C ALA A 52 -5.38 -12.28 4.45
N ALA A 53 -6.17 -11.21 4.31
CA ALA A 53 -7.09 -11.07 3.16
C ALA A 53 -6.34 -10.98 1.82
N CYS A 54 -5.18 -10.31 1.77
CA CYS A 54 -4.34 -10.25 0.58
C CYS A 54 -3.81 -11.63 0.19
N GLU A 55 -3.26 -12.37 1.15
CA GLU A 55 -2.73 -13.73 0.94
C GLU A 55 -3.82 -14.71 0.49
N GLU A 56 -5.00 -14.67 1.12
CA GLU A 56 -6.18 -15.44 0.69
C GLU A 56 -6.63 -15.09 -0.74
N ALA A 57 -6.52 -13.82 -1.10
CA ALA A 57 -6.79 -13.35 -2.45
C ALA A 57 -5.61 -13.61 -3.42
N GLY A 58 -4.46 -14.13 -2.98
CA GLY A 58 -3.28 -14.32 -3.82
C GLY A 58 -2.61 -13.01 -4.27
N LEU A 59 -2.75 -11.94 -3.49
CA LEU A 59 -2.01 -10.70 -3.62
C LEU A 59 -0.77 -10.73 -2.73
N THR A 60 0.32 -10.11 -3.18
CA THR A 60 1.48 -9.85 -2.32
C THR A 60 1.17 -8.70 -1.39
N PHE A 61 1.56 -8.80 -0.11
CA PHE A 61 1.42 -7.73 0.87
C PHE A 61 2.78 -7.29 1.41
N GLU A 62 3.05 -5.99 1.37
CA GLU A 62 4.26 -5.36 1.90
C GLU A 62 3.89 -4.39 3.03
N PHE A 63 4.55 -4.52 4.18
CA PHE A 63 4.35 -3.64 5.33
C PHE A 63 5.53 -2.68 5.46
N CYS A 64 5.34 -1.44 5.01
CA CYS A 64 6.36 -0.39 4.96
C CYS A 64 5.86 0.87 5.69
N PRO A 65 5.61 0.79 7.02
CA PRO A 65 4.95 1.86 7.76
C PRO A 65 5.81 3.12 7.84
N MET A 66 5.20 4.28 7.57
CA MET A 66 5.89 5.57 7.72
C MET A 66 5.37 6.32 8.93
N THR A 67 6.28 6.70 9.84
CA THR A 67 6.03 7.64 10.94
C THR A 67 6.57 9.02 10.56
N GLY A 68 5.70 9.91 10.07
CA GLY A 68 6.08 11.24 9.59
C GLY A 68 6.44 11.28 8.09
N PRO A 69 7.24 12.27 7.65
CA PRO A 69 7.52 12.47 6.22
C PRO A 69 8.59 11.52 5.65
N ASN A 70 9.34 10.84 6.52
CA ASN A 70 10.46 9.99 6.11
C ASN A 70 10.00 8.52 6.00
N ALA A 71 10.52 7.82 5.00
CA ALA A 71 10.41 6.37 4.87
C ALA A 71 11.75 5.72 5.21
N ASP A 72 11.74 4.46 5.65
CA ASP A 72 12.96 3.68 5.79
C ASP A 72 13.64 3.53 4.41
N PRO A 73 14.95 3.83 4.29
CA PRO A 73 15.67 3.64 3.03
C PRO A 73 15.54 2.23 2.43
N ALA A 74 15.44 1.20 3.26
CA ALA A 74 15.23 -0.17 2.82
C ALA A 74 13.85 -0.37 2.21
N ASP A 75 12.80 0.22 2.79
CA ASP A 75 11.44 0.20 2.23
C ASP A 75 11.38 0.95 0.89
N VAL A 76 12.06 2.09 0.78
CA VAL A 76 12.13 2.85 -0.48
C VAL A 76 12.87 2.02 -1.55
N ALA A 77 13.99 1.38 -1.20
CA ALA A 77 14.69 0.47 -2.11
C ALA A 77 13.80 -0.70 -2.53
N ARG A 78 13.02 -1.26 -1.61
CA ARG A 78 12.05 -2.32 -1.91
C ARG A 78 10.98 -1.85 -2.90
N LEU A 79 10.41 -0.67 -2.69
CA LEU A 79 9.46 -0.11 -3.66
C LEU A 79 10.10 0.12 -5.03
N ARG A 80 11.35 0.62 -5.08
CA ARG A 80 12.09 0.78 -6.34
C ARG A 80 12.18 -0.53 -7.11
N GLU A 81 12.54 -1.63 -6.45
CA GLU A 81 12.58 -2.96 -7.07
C GLU A 81 11.22 -3.39 -7.62
N LEU A 82 10.15 -3.21 -6.84
CA LEU A 82 8.79 -3.58 -7.26
C LEU A 82 8.33 -2.75 -8.48
N LEU A 83 8.72 -1.48 -8.55
CA LEU A 83 8.42 -0.60 -9.67
C LEU A 83 9.15 -1.00 -10.96
N GLN A 84 10.28 -1.71 -10.89
CA GLN A 84 10.95 -2.26 -12.09
C GLN A 84 10.20 -3.44 -12.70
N GLY A 85 9.34 -4.13 -11.95
CA GLY A 85 8.51 -5.22 -12.46
C GLY A 85 7.34 -4.71 -13.31
N GLU A 86 6.40 -5.59 -13.66
CA GLU A 86 5.17 -5.22 -14.40
C GLU A 86 3.92 -5.14 -13.52
N SER A 87 4.05 -5.53 -12.25
CA SER A 87 2.94 -5.57 -11.30
C SER A 87 2.32 -4.19 -11.06
N LYS A 88 1.02 -4.18 -10.79
CA LYS A 88 0.27 -3.00 -10.36
C LYS A 88 0.24 -2.97 -8.83
N ILE A 89 0.61 -1.83 -8.27
CA ILE A 89 0.78 -1.61 -6.83
C ILE A 89 -0.35 -0.74 -6.30
N PHE A 90 -0.97 -1.18 -5.23
CA PHE A 90 -1.98 -0.45 -4.46
C PHE A 90 -1.41 -0.11 -3.08
N ALA A 91 -1.12 1.16 -2.83
CA ALA A 91 -0.58 1.60 -1.55
C ALA A 91 -1.63 2.35 -0.75
N TYR A 92 -1.70 2.12 0.57
CA TYR A 92 -2.61 2.85 1.43
C TYR A 92 -1.94 3.33 2.71
N CYS A 93 -2.52 4.37 3.29
CA CYS A 93 -2.22 4.76 4.65
C CYS A 93 -3.48 5.31 5.32
N ARG A 94 -3.39 6.28 6.23
CA ARG A 94 -4.58 6.93 6.79
C ARG A 94 -5.40 7.69 5.74
N THR A 95 -4.73 8.51 4.92
CA THR A 95 -5.38 9.43 3.96
C THR A 95 -4.84 9.31 2.53
N GLY A 96 -3.89 8.42 2.27
CA GLY A 96 -3.17 8.30 0.99
C GLY A 96 -1.86 9.12 0.91
N ASN A 97 -1.72 10.21 1.68
CA ASN A 97 -0.56 11.12 1.55
C ASN A 97 0.80 10.45 1.75
N ARG A 98 0.94 9.57 2.76
CA ARG A 98 2.23 8.86 3.00
C ARG A 98 2.58 7.99 1.81
N SER A 99 1.61 7.29 1.24
CA SER A 99 1.80 6.45 0.07
C SER A 99 2.18 7.25 -1.19
N SER A 100 1.72 8.50 -1.31
CA SER A 100 2.17 9.42 -2.36
C SER A 100 3.62 9.88 -2.16
N VAL A 101 3.99 10.22 -0.93
CA VAL A 101 5.38 10.59 -0.58
C VAL A 101 6.31 9.40 -0.78
N PHE A 102 5.90 8.20 -0.34
CA PHE A 102 6.65 6.96 -0.51
C PHE A 102 6.94 6.68 -1.98
N TYR A 103 5.94 6.86 -2.85
CA TYR A 103 6.12 6.79 -4.29
C TYR A 103 7.12 7.81 -4.80
N GLN A 104 7.00 9.08 -4.40
CA GLN A 104 7.93 10.12 -4.82
C GLN A 104 9.38 9.81 -4.43
N LEU A 105 9.61 9.35 -3.20
CA LEU A 105 10.94 8.96 -2.70
C LEU A 105 11.56 7.80 -3.49
N ALA A 106 10.74 6.90 -4.03
CA ALA A 106 11.21 5.79 -4.86
C ALA A 106 11.47 6.19 -6.32
N GLN A 107 11.01 7.37 -6.75
CA GLN A 107 11.21 7.89 -8.11
C GLN A 107 12.49 8.74 -8.23
N GLU A 108 13.10 9.11 -7.10
CA GLU A 108 14.44 9.72 -7.01
C GLU A 108 15.54 8.68 -7.26
#